data_AF-A0A4Y2HYU3-F1
#
_entry.id   AF-A0A4Y2HYU3-F1
#
_cell.length_a   1.000
_cell.length_b   1.000
_cell.length_c   1.000
_cell.angle_alpha   90.00
_cell.angle_beta   90.00
_cell.angle_gamma   90.00
#
_symmetry.space_group_name_H-M   'P 1'
#
loop_
_entity.id
_entity.type
_entity.pdbx_description
1 polymer ?
#
loop_
_entity_poly.entity_id
_entity_poly.type
_entity_poly.pdbx_seq_one_letter_code
_entity_poly.pdbx_strand_id
1 'polypeptide(L)'
;MTQHHAPCGADCDVRERKRGITGDAASRREAIIKRERRVVEERSRRLSIMSQRGLDRRAEETEEPSNSRLSDMAQRGQERRAEETEEQRNERLAVMAQRGQRRRAEETDEQRNSRLAVMGQRSQERRAEGTDEQRNSRLSAMLQHARERRLNIIEGENQSPSDTNFLCS
;
A
#
# COMPACT_ATOMS: atom_id res chain seq x y z
N MET A 1 -49.75 34.00 -60.70
CA MET A 1 -49.50 33.59 -59.30
C MET A 1 -49.79 32.10 -59.18
N THR A 2 -48.81 31.26 -59.50
CA THR A 2 -48.89 29.80 -59.33
C THR A 2 -48.39 29.45 -57.94
N GLN A 3 -49.33 29.25 -57.00
CA GLN A 3 -49.02 28.64 -55.71
C GLN A 3 -49.20 27.13 -55.85
N HIS A 4 -48.09 26.41 -56.06
CA HIS A 4 -48.07 24.96 -55.84
C HIS A 4 -47.42 24.69 -54.48
N HIS A 5 -48.24 24.22 -53.55
CA HIS A 5 -47.85 23.75 -52.22
C HIS A 5 -46.83 22.61 -52.31
N ALA A 6 -45.74 22.71 -51.55
CA ALA A 6 -44.76 21.64 -51.38
C ALA A 6 -45.26 20.59 -50.34
N PRO A 7 -45.01 19.28 -50.54
CA PRO A 7 -45.49 18.24 -49.63
C PRO A 7 -44.59 18.14 -48.38
N CYS A 8 -45.07 18.64 -47.24
CA CYS A 8 -44.37 18.61 -45.94
C CYS A 8 -44.54 17.26 -45.17
N GLY A 9 -44.61 16.13 -45.89
CA GLY A 9 -45.00 14.83 -45.30
C GLY A 9 -43.86 13.93 -44.81
N ALA A 10 -42.71 13.91 -45.49
CA ALA A 10 -41.67 12.90 -45.24
C ALA A 10 -40.64 13.32 -44.17
N ASP A 11 -40.35 14.62 -44.04
CA ASP A 11 -39.29 15.12 -43.15
C ASP A 11 -39.70 15.15 -41.66
N CYS A 12 -40.98 15.38 -41.37
CA CYS A 12 -41.51 15.34 -40.00
C CYS A 12 -41.43 13.91 -39.42
N ASP A 13 -41.75 12.93 -40.25
CA ASP A 13 -41.79 11.50 -39.90
C ASP A 13 -40.37 10.95 -39.61
N VAL A 14 -39.37 11.39 -40.37
CA VAL A 14 -37.95 11.06 -40.11
C VAL A 14 -37.45 11.74 -38.82
N ARG A 15 -37.89 12.98 -38.53
CA ARG A 15 -37.50 13.72 -37.30
C ARG A 15 -38.08 13.12 -36.03
N GLU A 16 -39.29 12.56 -36.09
CA GLU A 16 -39.93 11.85 -34.96
C GLU A 16 -39.33 10.45 -34.77
N ARG A 17 -39.11 9.69 -35.85
CA ARG A 17 -38.40 8.40 -35.79
C ARG A 17 -36.98 8.54 -35.21
N LYS A 18 -36.23 9.57 -35.61
CA LYS A 18 -34.87 9.82 -35.09
C LYS A 18 -34.87 10.22 -33.60
N ARG A 19 -35.87 10.98 -33.11
CA ARG A 19 -36.01 11.32 -31.68
C ARG A 19 -36.43 10.12 -30.81
N GLY A 20 -37.27 9.23 -31.33
CA GLY A 20 -37.66 7.99 -30.65
C GLY A 20 -36.50 7.00 -30.45
N ILE A 21 -35.61 6.87 -31.44
CA ILE A 21 -34.42 5.99 -31.37
C ILE A 21 -33.42 6.48 -30.32
N THR A 22 -33.21 7.80 -30.19
CA THR A 22 -32.34 8.36 -29.15
C THR A 22 -32.90 8.19 -27.73
N GLY A 23 -34.23 8.28 -27.57
CA GLY A 23 -34.91 8.00 -26.30
C GLY A 23 -34.83 6.53 -25.90
N ASP A 24 -35.04 5.62 -26.85
CA ASP A 24 -34.90 4.17 -26.64
C ASP A 24 -33.45 3.78 -26.31
N ALA A 25 -32.45 4.38 -26.95
CA ALA A 25 -31.04 4.15 -26.61
C ALA A 25 -30.68 4.63 -25.19
N ALA A 26 -31.20 5.79 -24.76
CA ALA A 26 -31.01 6.29 -23.40
C ALA A 26 -31.72 5.41 -22.36
N SER A 27 -32.98 5.02 -22.62
CA SER A 27 -33.73 4.11 -21.74
C SER A 27 -33.08 2.73 -21.62
N ARG A 28 -32.53 2.18 -22.72
CA ARG A 28 -31.76 0.92 -22.69
C ARG A 28 -30.49 1.05 -21.85
N ARG A 29 -29.75 2.16 -21.99
CA ARG A 29 -28.55 2.44 -21.16
C ARG A 29 -28.92 2.56 -19.68
N GLU A 30 -29.99 3.26 -19.35
CA GLU A 30 -30.47 3.36 -17.96
C GLU A 30 -30.92 2.00 -17.40
N ALA A 31 -31.56 1.16 -18.21
CA ALA A 31 -31.95 -0.19 -17.80
C ALA A 31 -30.73 -1.07 -17.51
N ILE A 32 -29.67 -0.96 -18.31
CA ILE A 32 -28.40 -1.66 -18.09
C ILE A 32 -27.77 -1.20 -16.78
N ILE A 33 -27.63 0.11 -16.56
CA ILE A 33 -27.04 0.66 -15.33
C ILE A 33 -27.85 0.24 -14.10
N LYS A 34 -29.20 0.29 -14.16
CA LYS A 34 -30.07 -0.18 -13.07
C LYS A 34 -29.88 -1.67 -12.79
N ARG A 35 -29.70 -2.49 -13.83
CA ARG A 35 -29.44 -3.93 -13.67
C ARG A 35 -28.04 -4.19 -13.10
N GLU A 36 -27.00 -3.54 -13.60
CA GLU A 36 -25.63 -3.66 -13.11
C GLU A 36 -25.52 -3.23 -11.66
N ARG A 37 -26.17 -2.12 -11.28
CA ARG A 37 -26.25 -1.68 -9.89
C ARG A 37 -26.89 -2.75 -9.00
N ARG A 38 -28.00 -3.36 -9.42
CA ARG A 38 -28.63 -4.46 -8.67
C ARG A 38 -27.72 -5.66 -8.53
N VAL A 39 -26.97 -6.01 -9.58
CA VAL A 39 -26.00 -7.13 -9.55
C VAL A 39 -24.86 -6.82 -8.57
N VAL A 40 -24.33 -5.58 -8.57
CA VAL A 40 -23.27 -5.15 -7.64
C VAL A 40 -23.80 -5.11 -6.21
N GLU A 41 -25.00 -4.59 -5.97
CA GLU A 41 -25.65 -4.56 -4.66
C GLU A 41 -25.92 -5.98 -4.13
N GLU A 42 -26.41 -6.89 -4.98
CA GLU A 42 -26.65 -8.29 -4.62
C GLU A 42 -25.33 -9.01 -4.29
N ARG A 43 -24.29 -8.81 -5.11
CA ARG A 43 -22.95 -9.33 -4.84
C ARG A 43 -22.41 -8.79 -3.51
N SER A 44 -22.60 -7.49 -3.25
CA SER A 44 -22.17 -6.84 -2.00
C SER A 44 -22.91 -7.41 -0.79
N ARG A 45 -24.23 -7.61 -0.91
CA ARG A 45 -25.06 -8.23 0.13
C ARG A 45 -24.62 -9.67 0.42
N ARG A 46 -24.37 -10.48 -0.62
CA ARG A 46 -23.90 -11.85 -0.46
C ARG A 46 -22.55 -11.92 0.23
N LEU A 47 -21.60 -11.06 -0.16
CA LEU A 47 -20.28 -10.99 0.47
C LEU A 47 -20.37 -10.52 1.93
N SER A 48 -21.25 -9.56 2.22
CA SER A 48 -21.52 -9.10 3.60
C SER A 48 -22.01 -10.24 4.49
N ILE A 49 -22.98 -11.03 4.02
CA ILE A 49 -23.50 -12.20 4.76
C ILE A 49 -22.40 -13.25 5.00
N MET A 50 -21.59 -13.55 3.98
CA MET A 50 -20.48 -14.51 4.14
C MET A 50 -19.41 -14.00 5.10
N SER A 51 -19.11 -12.70 5.07
CA SER A 51 -18.18 -12.07 6.00
C SER A 51 -18.68 -12.16 7.44
N GLN A 52 -19.96 -11.84 7.67
CA GLN A 52 -20.58 -11.92 8.99
C GLN A 52 -20.55 -13.35 9.54
N ARG A 53 -20.99 -14.34 8.76
CA ARG A 53 -20.89 -15.76 9.16
C ARG A 53 -19.46 -16.22 9.41
N GLY A 54 -18.48 -15.59 8.76
CA GLY A 54 -17.06 -15.84 9.03
C GLY A 54 -16.62 -15.26 10.36
N LEU A 55 -17.13 -14.09 10.76
CA LEU A 55 -16.87 -13.47 12.05
C LEU A 55 -17.56 -14.24 13.19
N ASP A 56 -18.83 -14.62 13.01
CA ASP A 56 -19.60 -15.35 14.02
C ASP A 56 -18.91 -16.69 14.34
N ARG A 57 -18.51 -17.46 13.32
CA ARG A 57 -17.73 -18.70 13.52
C ARG A 57 -16.43 -18.47 14.28
N ARG A 58 -15.71 -17.37 14.00
CA ARG A 58 -14.46 -17.04 14.71
C ARG A 58 -14.70 -16.59 16.15
N ALA A 59 -15.85 -16.01 16.46
CA ALA A 59 -16.20 -15.59 17.82
C ALA A 59 -16.58 -16.80 18.70
N GLU A 60 -17.07 -17.87 18.09
CA GLU A 60 -17.43 -19.13 18.75
C GLU A 60 -16.28 -20.15 18.82
N GLU A 61 -15.16 -19.90 18.12
CA GLU A 61 -13.98 -20.77 18.14
C GLU A 61 -13.36 -20.82 19.55
N THR A 62 -13.09 -22.03 20.05
CA THR A 62 -12.30 -22.24 21.26
C THR A 62 -10.79 -22.17 20.97
N GLU A 63 -9.94 -22.15 22.01
CA GLU A 63 -8.48 -21.98 21.85
C GLU A 63 -7.83 -23.05 20.97
N GLU A 64 -8.22 -24.32 21.09
CA GLU A 64 -7.66 -25.42 20.29
C GLU A 64 -7.88 -25.26 18.77
N PRO A 65 -9.13 -25.11 18.27
CA PRO A 65 -9.37 -24.88 16.84
C PRO A 65 -8.81 -23.53 16.36
N SER A 66 -8.80 -22.50 17.20
CA SER A 66 -8.16 -21.21 16.87
C SER A 66 -6.65 -21.36 16.64
N ASN A 67 -5.95 -22.03 17.56
CA ASN A 67 -4.52 -22.26 17.48
C ASN A 67 -4.15 -23.19 16.31
N SER A 68 -4.92 -24.25 16.06
CA SER A 68 -4.73 -25.12 14.89
C SER A 68 -4.89 -24.32 13.59
N ARG A 69 -5.96 -23.52 13.45
CA ARG A 69 -6.18 -22.68 12.25
C ARG A 69 -5.07 -21.65 12.05
N LEU A 70 -4.61 -21.00 13.13
CA LEU A 70 -3.51 -20.03 13.07
C LEU A 70 -2.18 -20.71 12.70
N SER A 71 -1.92 -21.90 13.23
CA SER A 71 -0.75 -22.71 12.89
C SER A 71 -0.74 -23.07 11.41
N ASP A 72 -1.86 -23.57 10.87
CA ASP A 72 -1.99 -23.90 9.45
C ASP A 72 -1.78 -22.67 8.54
N MET A 73 -2.35 -21.52 8.94
CA MET A 73 -2.15 -20.26 8.22
C MET A 73 -0.68 -19.78 8.26
N ALA A 74 -0.02 -19.94 9.41
CA ALA A 74 1.38 -19.60 9.57
C ALA A 74 2.27 -20.51 8.73
N GLN A 75 2.03 -21.84 8.76
CA GLN A 75 2.76 -22.82 7.97
C GLN A 75 2.64 -22.52 6.47
N ARG A 76 1.43 -22.40 5.93
CA ARG A 76 1.21 -22.02 4.53
C ARG A 76 1.86 -20.68 4.18
N GLY A 77 1.92 -19.76 5.15
CA GLY A 77 2.60 -18.48 4.99
C GLY A 77 4.12 -18.62 4.88
N GLN A 78 4.73 -19.58 5.59
CA GLN A 78 6.15 -19.87 5.47
C GLN A 78 6.46 -20.61 4.16
N GLU A 79 5.66 -21.60 3.78
CA GLU A 79 5.80 -22.34 2.52
C GLU A 79 5.81 -21.37 1.32
N ARG A 80 4.83 -20.46 1.25
CA ARG A 80 4.79 -19.42 0.21
C ARG A 80 6.03 -18.53 0.19
N ARG A 81 6.59 -18.19 1.37
CA ARG A 81 7.81 -17.36 1.44
C ARG A 81 9.08 -18.13 1.08
N ALA A 82 9.11 -19.44 1.32
CA ALA A 82 10.23 -20.29 0.95
C ALA A 82 10.29 -20.50 -0.58
N GLU A 83 9.14 -20.44 -1.25
CA GLU A 83 9.00 -20.55 -2.70
C GLU A 83 9.10 -19.21 -3.45
N GLU A 84 9.21 -18.07 -2.74
CA GLU A 84 9.34 -16.74 -3.36
C GLU A 84 10.64 -16.62 -4.16
N THR A 85 10.55 -16.06 -5.38
CA THR A 85 11.75 -15.60 -6.09
C THR A 85 12.33 -14.35 -5.45
N GLU A 86 13.60 -14.02 -5.71
CA GLU A 86 14.22 -12.78 -5.18
C GLU A 86 13.46 -11.53 -5.64
N GLU A 87 12.92 -11.50 -6.86
CA GLU A 87 12.10 -10.39 -7.35
C GLU A 87 10.80 -10.25 -6.54
N GLN A 88 10.05 -11.35 -6.36
CA GLN A 88 8.82 -11.36 -5.57
C GLN A 88 9.07 -10.98 -4.12
N ARG A 89 10.17 -11.46 -3.54
CA ARG A 89 10.61 -11.12 -2.19
C ARG A 89 10.92 -9.63 -2.08
N ASN A 90 11.64 -9.06 -3.03
CA ASN A 90 11.98 -7.64 -3.07
C ASN A 90 10.73 -6.76 -3.23
N GLU A 91 9.80 -7.13 -4.11
CA GLU A 91 8.51 -6.43 -4.26
C GLU A 91 7.71 -6.48 -2.95
N ARG A 92 7.58 -7.65 -2.32
CA ARG A 92 6.88 -7.79 -1.04
C ARG A 92 7.53 -6.94 0.05
N LEU A 93 8.86 -6.95 0.15
CA LEU A 93 9.60 -6.12 1.10
C LEU A 93 9.42 -4.63 0.82
N ALA A 94 9.41 -4.20 -0.44
CA ALA A 94 9.16 -2.82 -0.85
C ALA A 94 7.75 -2.36 -0.44
N VAL A 95 6.72 -3.16 -0.70
CA VAL A 95 5.33 -2.86 -0.29
C VAL A 95 5.20 -2.78 1.23
N MET A 96 5.84 -3.70 1.97
CA MET A 96 5.86 -3.65 3.44
C MET A 96 6.59 -2.42 3.98
N ALA A 97 7.71 -2.03 3.36
CA ALA A 97 8.46 -0.84 3.73
C ALA A 97 7.63 0.42 3.49
N GLN A 98 6.98 0.56 2.33
CA GLN A 98 6.08 1.67 2.00
C GLN A 98 4.92 1.77 2.99
N ARG A 99 4.23 0.66 3.28
CA ARG A 99 3.16 0.62 4.30
C ARG A 99 3.69 0.96 5.69
N GLY A 100 4.91 0.56 6.01
CA GLY A 100 5.61 0.95 7.24
C GLY A 100 5.83 2.46 7.33
N GLN A 101 6.32 3.09 6.26
CA GLN A 101 6.52 4.53 6.21
C GLN A 101 5.20 5.29 6.31
N ARG A 102 4.18 4.85 5.59
CA ARG A 102 2.84 5.45 5.66
C ARG A 102 2.29 5.41 7.09
N ARG A 103 2.38 4.26 7.78
CA ARG A 103 1.96 4.15 9.19
C ARG A 103 2.71 5.11 10.10
N ARG A 104 4.03 5.26 9.92
CA ARG A 104 4.84 6.21 10.71
C ARG A 104 4.51 7.67 10.42
N ALA A 105 4.13 8.00 9.18
CA ALA A 105 3.69 9.34 8.80
C ALA A 105 2.31 9.69 9.38
N GLU A 106 1.46 8.68 9.59
CA GLU A 106 0.12 8.80 10.18
C GLU A 106 0.13 8.67 11.73
N GLU A 107 1.30 8.45 12.37
CA GLU A 107 1.42 8.34 13.83
C GLU A 107 1.13 9.68 14.53
N THR A 108 0.40 9.63 15.64
CA THR A 108 0.33 10.76 16.58
C THR A 108 1.62 10.86 17.41
N ASP A 109 1.89 12.01 18.02
CA ASP A 109 3.07 12.20 18.86
C ASP A 109 3.11 11.21 20.04
N GLU A 110 1.96 10.89 20.64
CA GLU A 110 1.84 9.89 21.71
C GLU A 110 2.20 8.48 21.21
N GLN A 111 1.70 8.09 20.04
CA GLN A 111 2.01 6.79 19.43
C GLN A 111 3.50 6.71 19.07
N ARG A 112 4.06 7.78 18.52
CA ARG A 112 5.49 7.89 18.20
C ARG A 112 6.35 7.77 19.45
N ASN A 113 6.01 8.48 20.52
CA ASN A 113 6.74 8.44 21.79
C ASN A 113 6.66 7.05 22.44
N SER A 114 5.47 6.43 22.45
CA SER A 114 5.29 5.05 22.93
C SER A 114 6.15 4.06 22.14
N ARG A 115 6.13 4.13 20.80
CA ARG A 115 6.97 3.29 19.94
C ARG A 115 8.46 3.49 20.21
N LEU A 116 8.92 4.74 20.34
CA LEU A 116 10.32 5.04 20.66
C LEU A 116 10.72 4.51 22.03
N ALA A 117 9.85 4.63 23.04
CA ALA A 117 10.08 4.08 24.38
C ALA A 117 10.25 2.55 24.34
N VAL A 118 9.35 1.83 23.65
CA VAL A 118 9.43 0.37 23.48
C VAL A 118 10.71 -0.05 22.76
N MET A 119 11.11 0.67 21.70
CA MET A 119 12.38 0.38 21.00
C MET A 119 13.60 0.65 21.88
N GLY A 120 13.57 1.72 22.67
CA GLY A 120 14.61 2.07 23.64
C GLY A 120 14.79 0.97 24.70
N GLN A 121 13.68 0.56 25.32
CA GLN A 121 13.66 -0.50 26.33
C GLN A 121 14.18 -1.83 25.77
N ARG A 122 13.65 -2.30 24.63
CA ARG A 122 14.15 -3.53 23.97
C ARG A 122 15.63 -3.44 23.59
N SER A 123 16.12 -2.25 23.27
CA SER A 123 17.53 -2.04 22.98
C SER A 123 18.39 -2.07 24.24
N GLN A 124 17.88 -1.68 25.39
CA GLN A 124 18.58 -1.78 26.67
C GLN A 124 18.61 -3.24 27.15
N GLU A 125 17.48 -3.94 27.08
CA GLU A 125 17.35 -5.36 27.40
C GLU A 125 18.36 -6.21 26.61
N ARG A 126 18.40 -6.07 25.27
CA ARG A 126 19.39 -6.76 24.42
C ARG A 126 20.85 -6.41 24.75
N ARG A 127 21.12 -5.23 25.32
CA ARG A 127 22.49 -4.85 25.76
C ARG A 127 22.83 -5.42 27.13
N ALA A 128 21.84 -5.64 27.98
CA ALA A 128 22.00 -6.25 29.29
C ALA A 128 22.18 -7.76 29.18
N GLU A 129 21.48 -8.41 28.24
CA GLU A 129 21.56 -9.86 27.99
C GLU A 129 22.72 -10.27 27.07
N GLY A 130 23.38 -9.32 26.41
CA GLY A 130 24.44 -9.61 25.43
C GLY A 130 25.74 -10.08 26.07
N THR A 131 26.48 -10.94 25.36
CA THR A 131 27.79 -11.42 25.81
C THR A 131 28.89 -10.36 25.66
N ASP A 132 30.03 -10.57 26.34
CA ASP A 132 31.17 -9.66 26.23
C ASP A 132 31.73 -9.59 24.81
N GLU A 133 31.71 -10.68 24.04
CA GLU A 133 32.12 -10.68 22.63
C GLU A 133 31.16 -9.84 21.78
N GLN A 134 29.85 -9.98 22.00
CA GLN A 134 28.84 -9.15 21.31
C GLN A 134 29.00 -7.68 21.66
N ARG A 135 29.29 -7.38 22.93
CA ARG A 135 29.59 -6.01 23.39
C ARG A 135 30.84 -5.47 22.71
N ASN A 136 31.93 -6.23 22.67
CA ASN A 136 33.20 -5.81 22.10
C ASN A 136 33.11 -5.63 20.58
N SER A 137 32.42 -6.53 19.88
CA SER A 137 32.13 -6.42 18.45
C SER A 137 31.32 -5.15 18.14
N ARG A 138 30.27 -4.86 18.92
CA ARG A 138 29.47 -3.63 18.77
C ARG A 138 30.29 -2.36 19.01
N LEU A 139 31.14 -2.34 20.04
CA LEU A 139 32.03 -1.20 20.33
C LEU A 139 33.07 -1.00 19.22
N SER A 140 33.65 -2.09 18.71
CA SER A 140 34.59 -2.05 17.60
C SER A 140 33.95 -1.49 16.34
N ALA A 141 32.74 -1.93 15.99
CA ALA A 141 31.98 -1.39 14.86
C ALA A 141 31.68 0.11 15.01
N MET A 142 31.32 0.56 16.22
CA MET A 142 31.09 1.98 16.50
C MET A 142 32.35 2.82 16.33
N LEU A 143 33.50 2.32 16.79
CA LEU A 143 34.78 2.99 16.62
C LEU A 143 35.22 3.05 15.15
N GLN A 144 35.01 1.98 14.37
CA GLN A 144 35.26 2.00 12.93
C GLN A 144 34.37 3.03 12.23
N HIS A 145 33.07 3.02 12.52
CA HIS A 145 32.15 4.00 11.94
C HIS A 145 32.52 5.44 12.30
N ALA A 146 33.00 5.69 13.53
CA ALA A 146 33.49 7.01 13.93
C ALA A 146 34.77 7.42 13.18
N ARG A 147 35.68 6.47 12.91
CA ARG A 147 36.88 6.70 12.09
C ARG A 147 36.51 7.01 10.65
N GLU A 148 35.67 6.20 10.03
CA GLU A 148 35.16 6.42 8.66
C GLU A 148 34.48 7.77 8.51
N ARG A 149 33.65 8.17 9.48
CA ARG A 149 33.03 9.51 9.46
C ARG A 149 34.04 10.63 9.52
N ARG A 150 35.11 10.50 10.33
CA ARG A 150 36.19 11.49 10.38
C ARG A 150 36.94 11.55 9.06
N LEU A 151 37.24 10.40 8.45
CA LEU A 151 37.89 10.32 7.15
C LEU A 151 37.03 10.96 6.05
N ASN A 152 35.73 10.64 5.98
CA ASN A 152 34.82 11.23 4.99
C ASN A 152 34.68 12.75 5.13
N ILE A 153 34.77 13.29 6.35
CA ILE A 153 34.77 14.75 6.58
C ILE A 153 36.06 15.34 6.01
N ILE A 154 37.22 14.75 6.32
CA ILE A 154 38.52 15.21 5.83
C ILE A 154 38.63 15.08 4.30
N GLU A 155 38.17 13.97 3.71
CA GLU A 155 38.17 13.75 2.27
C GLU A 155 37.17 14.67 1.54
N GLY A 156 36.01 14.96 2.13
CA GLY A 156 35.06 15.95 1.61
C GLY A 156 35.60 17.38 1.66
N GLU A 157 36.39 17.71 2.69
CA GLU A 157 37.11 18.99 2.79
C GLU A 157 38.22 19.10 1.71
N ASN A 158 38.91 18.00 1.38
CA ASN A 158 39.95 17.95 0.35
C ASN A 158 39.42 17.95 -1.11
N GLN A 159 38.12 17.77 -1.34
CA GLN A 159 37.48 17.82 -2.67
C GLN A 159 36.94 19.22 -3.04
N SER A 160 37.04 20.19 -2.14
CA SER A 160 36.82 21.61 -2.46
C SER A 160 38.07 22.14 -3.16
N PRO A 161 37.97 22.89 -4.28
CA PRO A 161 39.12 23.29 -5.05
C PRO A 161 40.03 24.17 -4.20
N SER A 162 41.24 23.65 -3.96
CA SER A 162 42.38 24.34 -3.40
C SER A 162 42.93 25.38 -4.39
N ASP A 163 42.09 26.33 -4.80
CA ASP A 163 42.50 27.50 -5.57
C ASP A 163 42.41 28.74 -4.69
N THR A 164 43.46 29.01 -3.91
CA THR A 164 43.99 30.37 -3.72
C THR A 164 45.34 30.27 -3.04
N ASN A 165 46.40 30.01 -3.81
CA ASN A 165 47.74 30.51 -3.50
C ASN A 165 48.63 30.42 -4.74
N PHE A 166 48.63 31.45 -5.57
CA PHE A 166 49.86 32.10 -6.05
C PHE A 166 49.49 33.28 -6.95
N LEU A 167 49.72 34.51 -6.47
CA LEU A 167 50.30 35.62 -7.22
C LEU A 167 50.48 36.79 -6.25
N CYS A 168 51.56 36.69 -5.47
CA CYS A 168 52.30 37.86 -5.01
C CYS A 168 53.34 38.13 -6.10
N SER A 169 53.20 39.23 -6.84
CA SER A 169 54.25 40.06 -7.47
C SER A 169 53.58 41.18 -8.26
#